data_AF-A0A931GZI3-F1
#
_entry.id   AF-A0A931GZI3-F1
#
_cell.length_a   1.000
_cell.length_b   1.000
_cell.length_c   1.000
_cell.angle_alpha   90.00
_cell.angle_beta   90.00
_cell.angle_gamma   90.00
#
_symmetry.space_group_name_H-M   'P 1'
#
loop_
_entity.id
_entity.type
_entity.pdbx_description
1 polymer ?
#
loop_
_entity_poly.entity_id
_entity_poly.type
_entity_poly.pdbx_seq_one_letter_code
_entity_poly.pdbx_strand_id
1 'polypeptide(L)'
;MKNLFAATILLVAFSATSCKKDGSKPATDFNTPSTAAPQGLTGNWASGFVSMTQLVDVYTGKYVGNAWQSGKFFKITADGKNAEFYYVAESAYMQSATKASGTIAFDEGSTATEGSFTFYAGWAHYNGWGTTTVNRDASADELQNNLTGKYYYKMEGEWLRINPGEPVNEYSSSFEQIN
;
A
#
# COMPACT_ATOMS: atom_id res chain seq x y z
N MET A 1 72.00 -24.88 -17.31
CA MET A 1 71.13 -23.68 -17.34
C MET A 1 69.68 -24.11 -17.50
N LYS A 2 68.76 -23.43 -16.80
CA LYS A 2 67.30 -23.67 -16.62
C LYS A 2 66.98 -24.68 -15.50
N ASN A 3 66.76 -24.26 -14.24
CA ASN A 3 65.67 -23.44 -13.67
C ASN A 3 64.30 -24.12 -13.79
N LEU A 4 63.40 -24.13 -12.82
CA LEU A 4 63.42 -23.98 -11.36
C LEU A 4 61.98 -24.37 -10.96
N PHE A 5 61.82 -24.96 -9.79
CA PHE A 5 60.55 -25.07 -9.06
C PHE A 5 59.72 -23.78 -9.09
N ALA A 6 58.39 -23.89 -9.18
CA ALA A 6 57.47 -23.48 -8.11
C ALA A 6 56.05 -23.23 -8.64
N ALA A 7 55.10 -23.92 -8.01
CA ALA A 7 53.69 -23.63 -8.03
C ALA A 7 53.42 -22.24 -7.43
N THR A 8 52.55 -21.44 -8.05
CA THR A 8 51.98 -20.25 -7.42
C THR A 8 50.55 -20.04 -7.94
N ILE A 9 49.61 -20.58 -7.16
CA ILE A 9 48.36 -19.92 -6.73
C ILE A 9 47.86 -18.84 -7.70
N LEU A 10 47.04 -19.25 -8.67
CA LEU A 10 46.13 -18.36 -9.40
C LEU A 10 44.78 -18.39 -8.68
N LEU A 11 44.76 -17.79 -7.49
CA LEU A 11 43.56 -17.49 -6.70
C LEU A 11 43.45 -15.97 -6.67
N VAL A 12 42.23 -15.42 -6.74
CA VAL A 12 41.88 -13.99 -6.88
C VAL A 12 41.88 -13.56 -8.36
N ALA A 13 40.77 -13.25 -9.04
CA ALA A 13 39.54 -12.60 -8.59
C ALA A 13 38.33 -13.11 -9.40
N PHE A 14 37.45 -13.88 -8.76
CA PHE A 14 36.03 -13.79 -9.08
C PHE A 14 35.47 -12.65 -8.23
N SER A 15 35.56 -11.43 -8.78
CA SER A 15 34.70 -10.33 -8.35
C SER A 15 33.27 -10.71 -8.73
N ALA A 16 32.65 -11.50 -7.85
CA ALA A 16 31.21 -11.62 -7.80
C ALA A 16 30.66 -10.21 -7.57
N THR A 17 30.24 -9.55 -8.64
CA THR A 17 29.27 -8.48 -8.56
C THR A 17 28.04 -9.11 -7.91
N SER A 18 27.94 -8.96 -6.59
CA SER A 18 26.71 -9.18 -5.86
C SER A 18 25.74 -8.10 -6.32
N CYS A 19 25.13 -8.33 -7.48
CA CYS A 19 23.85 -7.75 -7.81
C CYS A 19 22.90 -8.24 -6.72
N LYS A 20 22.73 -7.42 -5.67
CA LYS A 20 21.59 -7.58 -4.78
C LYS A 20 20.37 -7.58 -5.67
N LYS A 21 19.68 -8.71 -5.69
CA LYS A 21 18.37 -8.84 -6.30
C LYS A 21 17.42 -8.05 -5.40
N ASP A 22 17.40 -6.73 -5.56
CA ASP A 22 16.42 -5.84 -4.95
C ASP A 22 15.07 -6.24 -5.54
N GLY A 23 14.37 -7.10 -4.82
CA GLY A 23 13.18 -7.77 -5.32
C GLY A 23 12.74 -8.92 -4.42
N SER A 24 13.13 -8.92 -3.14
CA SER A 24 12.41 -9.72 -2.15
C SER A 24 10.97 -9.19 -2.16
N LYS A 25 10.05 -10.03 -2.63
CA LYS A 25 8.61 -9.79 -2.47
C LYS A 25 8.37 -9.39 -1.01
N PRO A 26 7.45 -8.44 -0.76
CA PRO A 26 7.16 -8.03 0.61
C PRO A 26 6.84 -9.27 1.44
N ALA A 27 7.33 -9.29 2.69
CA ALA A 27 6.98 -10.34 3.62
C ALA A 27 5.44 -10.46 3.66
N THR A 28 4.93 -11.68 3.60
CA THR A 28 3.49 -11.96 3.68
C THR A 28 3.10 -12.56 5.02
N ASP A 29 4.09 -12.92 5.83
CA ASP A 29 3.88 -13.48 7.15
C ASP A 29 4.29 -12.46 8.21
N PHE A 30 3.30 -11.71 8.68
CA PHE A 30 3.48 -10.69 9.71
C PHE A 30 3.01 -11.25 11.05
N ASN A 31 3.89 -11.21 12.05
CA ASN A 31 3.57 -11.63 13.41
C ASN A 31 2.90 -10.49 14.20
N THR A 32 1.83 -9.93 13.63
CA THR A 32 1.00 -8.88 14.23
C THR A 32 -0.39 -9.42 14.54
N PRO A 33 -1.14 -8.81 15.47
CA PRO A 33 -2.48 -9.26 15.81
C PRO A 33 -3.38 -9.37 14.57
N SER A 34 -4.15 -10.44 14.50
CA SER A 34 -5.15 -10.67 13.47
C SER A 34 -6.37 -11.34 14.06
N THR A 35 -7.55 -11.02 13.54
CA THR A 35 -8.81 -11.69 13.89
C THR A 35 -9.59 -11.99 12.63
N ALA A 36 -10.50 -12.96 12.71
CA ALA A 36 -11.42 -13.21 11.62
C ALA A 36 -12.26 -11.97 11.30
N ALA A 37 -12.48 -11.72 10.01
CA ALA A 37 -13.35 -10.65 9.56
C ALA A 37 -14.82 -11.03 9.79
N PRO A 38 -15.68 -10.08 10.20
CA PRO A 38 -17.12 -10.28 10.15
C PRO A 38 -17.60 -10.71 8.76
N GLN A 39 -18.61 -11.59 8.75
CA GLN A 39 -19.17 -12.12 7.50
C GLN A 39 -19.63 -10.96 6.58
N GLY A 40 -19.22 -11.00 5.32
CA GLY A 40 -19.58 -9.97 4.32
C GLY A 40 -18.56 -8.85 4.15
N LEU A 41 -17.60 -8.67 5.07
CA LEU A 41 -16.55 -7.66 4.91
C LEU A 41 -15.33 -8.15 4.11
N THR A 42 -15.15 -9.47 4.02
CA THR A 42 -14.06 -10.05 3.22
C THR A 42 -14.22 -9.66 1.75
N GLY A 43 -13.17 -9.11 1.16
CA GLY A 43 -13.17 -8.67 -0.22
C GLY A 43 -12.16 -7.57 -0.50
N ASN A 44 -12.22 -7.10 -1.74
CA ASN A 44 -11.48 -5.94 -2.21
C ASN A 44 -12.44 -4.76 -2.26
N TRP A 45 -12.07 -3.65 -1.63
CA TRP A 45 -12.92 -2.47 -1.46
C TRP A 45 -12.19 -1.27 -2.04
N ALA A 46 -12.78 -0.59 -3.01
CA ALA A 46 -12.16 0.54 -3.70
C ALA A 46 -12.99 1.81 -3.58
N SER A 47 -12.31 2.94 -3.41
CA SER A 47 -12.88 4.28 -3.42
C SER A 47 -12.07 5.12 -4.40
N GLY A 48 -12.73 5.87 -5.26
CA GLY A 48 -12.06 6.66 -6.30
C GLY A 48 -12.69 8.03 -6.47
N PHE A 49 -11.88 8.99 -6.87
CA PHE A 49 -12.32 10.30 -7.30
C PHE A 49 -11.54 10.71 -8.54
N VAL A 50 -12.26 11.28 -9.51
CA VAL A 50 -11.70 11.87 -10.72
C VAL A 50 -12.31 13.26 -10.87
N SER A 51 -11.44 14.27 -10.99
CA SER A 51 -11.87 15.64 -11.23
C SER A 51 -12.54 15.76 -12.61
N MET A 52 -13.64 16.50 -12.67
CA MET A 52 -14.29 16.87 -13.93
C MET A 52 -13.53 18.00 -14.66
N THR A 53 -12.58 18.65 -14.00
CA THR A 53 -11.76 19.70 -14.63
C THR A 53 -10.76 19.05 -15.57
N GLN A 54 -10.91 19.33 -16.86
CA GLN A 54 -10.03 18.86 -17.92
C GLN A 54 -8.86 19.83 -18.12
N LEU A 55 -7.68 19.27 -18.35
CA LEU A 55 -6.49 20.02 -18.77
C LEU A 55 -6.31 19.87 -20.28
N VAL A 56 -6.08 21.01 -20.94
CA VAL A 56 -5.88 21.11 -22.39
C VAL A 56 -4.58 21.86 -22.63
N ASP A 57 -3.77 21.36 -23.55
CA ASP A 57 -2.54 22.02 -23.99
C ASP A 57 -2.89 23.29 -24.79
N VAL A 58 -2.42 24.45 -24.32
CA VAL A 58 -2.72 25.75 -24.94
C VAL A 58 -2.10 25.92 -26.33
N TYR A 59 -1.00 25.22 -26.63
CA TYR A 59 -0.30 25.32 -27.91
C TYR A 59 -0.86 24.37 -28.96
N THR A 60 -1.33 23.18 -28.53
CA THR A 60 -1.82 22.15 -29.46
C THR A 60 -3.34 21.95 -29.43
N GLY A 61 -4.04 22.50 -28.43
CA GLY A 61 -5.48 22.32 -28.23
C GLY A 61 -5.88 20.91 -27.80
N LYS A 62 -4.91 20.03 -27.49
CA LYS A 62 -5.17 18.62 -27.19
C LYS A 62 -5.50 18.41 -25.70
N TYR A 63 -6.44 17.51 -25.44
CA TYR A 63 -6.71 17.03 -24.09
C TYR A 63 -5.49 16.30 -23.51
N VAL A 64 -5.07 16.71 -22.32
CA VAL A 64 -3.89 16.19 -21.61
C VAL A 64 -4.30 15.19 -20.52
N GLY A 65 -5.44 15.40 -19.88
CA GLY A 65 -5.91 14.59 -18.76
C GLY A 65 -6.84 15.37 -17.84
N ASN A 66 -7.31 14.72 -16.77
CA ASN A 66 -8.02 15.41 -15.71
C ASN A 66 -7.03 16.09 -14.76
N ALA A 67 -7.46 17.18 -14.13
CA ALA A 67 -6.59 17.94 -13.23
C ALA A 67 -6.14 17.14 -12.00
N TRP A 68 -6.99 16.22 -11.52
CA TRP A 68 -6.72 15.42 -10.34
C TRP A 68 -7.48 14.09 -10.37
N GLN A 69 -6.83 13.03 -9.90
CA GLN A 69 -7.40 11.72 -9.64
C GLN A 69 -6.84 11.18 -8.33
N SER A 70 -7.63 10.43 -7.59
CA SER A 70 -7.16 9.74 -6.39
C SER A 70 -7.95 8.47 -6.15
N GLY A 71 -7.31 7.50 -5.53
CA GLY A 71 -7.92 6.21 -5.19
C GLY A 71 -7.45 5.71 -3.85
N LYS A 72 -8.34 5.00 -3.16
CA LYS A 72 -8.03 4.21 -1.97
C LYS A 72 -8.51 2.79 -2.20
N PHE A 73 -7.80 1.83 -1.64
CA PHE A 73 -8.17 0.43 -1.70
C PHE A 73 -7.89 -0.25 -0.37
N PHE A 74 -8.80 -1.15 0.02
CA PHE A 74 -8.61 -2.09 1.11
C PHE A 74 -8.83 -3.51 0.63
N LYS A 75 -7.93 -4.42 1.01
CA LYS A 75 -8.17 -5.86 0.95
C LYS A 75 -8.37 -6.37 2.36
N ILE A 76 -9.56 -6.88 2.63
CA ILE A 76 -9.90 -7.53 3.89
C ILE A 76 -10.00 -9.03 3.60
N THR A 77 -9.22 -9.82 4.32
CA THR A 77 -9.22 -11.29 4.22
C THR A 77 -10.04 -11.90 5.36
N ALA A 78 -10.50 -13.12 5.17
CA ALA A 78 -11.36 -13.80 6.14
C ALA A 78 -10.70 -13.99 7.52
N ASP A 79 -9.37 -14.15 7.56
CA ASP A 79 -8.58 -14.34 8.77
C ASP A 79 -7.85 -13.07 9.24
N GLY A 80 -8.07 -11.94 8.55
CA GLY A 80 -7.38 -10.69 8.81
C GLY A 80 -5.89 -10.70 8.45
N LYS A 81 -5.34 -11.76 7.84
CA LYS A 81 -3.93 -11.83 7.42
C LYS A 81 -3.76 -11.42 5.97
N ASN A 82 -2.58 -10.91 5.58
CA ASN A 82 -2.35 -10.45 4.21
C ASN A 82 -3.35 -9.38 3.76
N ALA A 83 -3.79 -8.55 4.70
CA ALA A 83 -4.59 -7.38 4.40
C ALA A 83 -3.71 -6.36 3.66
N GLU A 84 -4.33 -5.59 2.77
CA GLU A 84 -3.63 -4.55 2.03
C GLU A 84 -4.38 -3.23 2.09
N PHE A 85 -3.64 -2.14 2.13
CA PHE A 85 -4.14 -0.78 1.96
C PHE A 85 -3.35 -0.11 0.83
N TYR A 86 -4.05 0.55 -0.08
CA TYR A 86 -3.39 1.37 -1.10
C TYR A 86 -4.00 2.75 -1.11
N TYR A 87 -3.14 3.73 -1.35
CA TYR A 87 -3.53 5.09 -1.68
C TYR A 87 -2.79 5.49 -2.95
N VAL A 88 -3.51 6.07 -3.90
CA VAL A 88 -2.93 6.69 -5.09
C VAL A 88 -3.49 8.08 -5.26
N ALA A 89 -2.64 8.98 -5.72
CA ALA A 89 -3.02 10.31 -6.15
C ALA A 89 -2.28 10.62 -7.44
N GLU A 90 -2.94 11.24 -8.39
CA GLU A 90 -2.39 11.54 -9.71
C GLU A 90 -2.93 12.87 -10.22
N SER A 91 -2.08 13.58 -10.94
CA SER A 91 -2.38 14.71 -11.80
C SER A 91 -1.67 14.50 -13.13
N ALA A 92 -1.93 15.34 -14.13
CA ALA A 92 -1.27 15.23 -15.44
C ALA A 92 0.27 15.20 -15.40
N TYR A 93 0.90 15.67 -14.32
CA TYR A 93 2.36 15.81 -14.24
C TYR A 93 3.00 15.07 -13.06
N MET A 94 2.20 14.61 -12.10
CA MET A 94 2.70 14.09 -10.84
C MET A 94 1.80 12.96 -10.35
N GLN A 95 2.42 11.92 -9.81
CA GLN A 95 1.75 10.80 -9.19
C GLN A 95 2.36 10.55 -7.82
N SER A 96 1.60 9.99 -6.90
CA SER A 96 2.08 9.39 -5.67
C SER A 96 1.28 8.13 -5.40
N ALA A 97 1.95 7.11 -4.86
CA ALA A 97 1.32 5.87 -4.47
C ALA A 97 1.92 5.37 -3.17
N THR A 98 1.08 4.87 -2.28
CA THR A 98 1.48 4.11 -1.11
C THR A 98 0.81 2.75 -1.19
N LYS A 99 1.59 1.69 -1.11
CA LYS A 99 1.08 0.34 -0.86
C LYS A 99 1.51 -0.07 0.55
N ALA A 100 0.58 -0.52 1.37
CA ALA A 100 0.87 -1.16 2.66
C ALA A 100 0.26 -2.56 2.69
N SER A 101 0.98 -3.49 3.32
CA SER A 101 0.55 -4.86 3.56
C SER A 101 0.74 -5.20 5.04
N GLY A 102 -0.19 -5.98 5.60
CA GLY A 102 -0.22 -6.19 7.04
C GLY A 102 -1.29 -7.17 7.49
N THR A 103 -1.73 -6.98 8.73
CA THR A 103 -2.86 -7.70 9.32
C THR A 103 -3.95 -6.75 9.78
N ILE A 104 -5.17 -7.26 9.96
CA ILE A 104 -6.31 -6.57 10.54
C ILE A 104 -6.76 -7.34 11.78
N ALA A 105 -6.94 -6.63 12.89
CA ALA A 105 -7.67 -7.13 14.04
C ALA A 105 -8.92 -6.28 14.24
N PHE A 106 -10.08 -6.91 14.18
CA PHE A 106 -11.36 -6.31 14.49
C PHE A 106 -11.54 -6.22 16.01
N ASP A 107 -12.09 -5.10 16.47
CA ASP A 107 -12.41 -4.92 17.88
C ASP A 107 -13.61 -5.79 18.27
N GLU A 108 -13.67 -6.18 19.54
CA GLU A 108 -14.82 -6.89 20.10
C GLU A 108 -16.12 -6.11 19.86
N GLY A 109 -17.18 -6.82 19.46
CA GLY A 109 -18.47 -6.22 19.10
C GLY A 109 -18.58 -5.77 17.64
N SER A 110 -17.52 -5.86 16.85
CA SER A 110 -17.57 -5.65 15.40
C SER A 110 -18.51 -6.65 14.71
N THR A 111 -19.36 -6.14 13.82
CA THR A 111 -20.38 -6.91 13.11
C THR A 111 -20.21 -6.81 11.58
N ALA A 112 -21.07 -7.48 10.81
CA ALA A 112 -21.10 -7.34 9.36
C ALA A 112 -21.43 -5.89 8.91
N THR A 113 -22.10 -5.11 9.75
CA THR A 113 -22.66 -3.80 9.36
C THR A 113 -21.95 -2.61 9.98
N GLU A 114 -21.26 -2.77 11.10
CA GLU A 114 -20.51 -1.69 11.75
C GLU A 114 -19.52 -2.22 12.78
N GLY A 115 -18.51 -1.41 13.06
CA GLY A 115 -17.52 -1.69 14.10
C GLY A 115 -16.24 -0.91 13.89
N SER A 116 -15.15 -1.46 14.41
CA SER A 116 -13.81 -0.91 14.23
C SER A 116 -12.77 -2.00 14.09
N PHE A 117 -11.67 -1.68 13.44
CA PHE A 117 -10.52 -2.56 13.33
C PHE A 117 -9.22 -1.76 13.40
N THR A 118 -8.15 -2.42 13.78
CA THR A 118 -6.79 -1.88 13.67
C THR A 118 -6.08 -2.57 12.52
N PHE A 119 -5.59 -1.78 11.56
CA PHE A 119 -4.66 -2.27 10.55
C PHE A 119 -3.24 -2.18 11.11
N TYR A 120 -2.55 -3.31 11.19
CA TYR A 120 -1.15 -3.40 11.61
C TYR A 120 -0.27 -3.51 10.37
N ALA A 121 0.38 -2.42 10.02
CA ALA A 121 1.26 -2.38 8.85
C ALA A 121 2.54 -3.17 9.15
N GLY A 122 2.78 -4.21 8.36
CA GLY A 122 4.02 -5.00 8.45
C GLY A 122 5.04 -4.66 7.37
N TRP A 123 4.57 -4.09 6.26
CA TRP A 123 5.40 -3.56 5.18
C TRP A 123 4.66 -2.45 4.43
N ALA A 124 5.39 -1.50 3.88
CA ALA A 124 4.86 -0.54 2.94
C ALA A 124 5.93 0.01 2.02
N HIS A 125 5.50 0.48 0.86
CA HIS A 125 6.33 1.15 -0.12
C HIS A 125 5.70 2.47 -0.53
N TYR A 126 6.51 3.52 -0.50
CA TYR A 126 6.14 4.87 -0.88
C TYR A 126 6.73 5.20 -2.26
N ASN A 127 5.86 5.70 -3.14
CA ASN A 127 6.20 6.42 -4.34
C ASN A 127 5.70 7.87 -4.21
N GLY A 128 6.65 8.81 -4.19
CA GLY A 128 6.45 10.20 -3.82
C GLY A 128 5.85 11.04 -4.94
N TRP A 129 5.35 12.21 -4.55
CA TRP A 129 4.74 13.18 -5.44
C TRP A 129 5.78 13.98 -6.23
N GLY A 130 5.67 13.97 -7.55
CA GLY A 130 6.40 14.86 -8.47
C GLY A 130 7.92 14.66 -8.46
N THR A 131 8.68 15.71 -8.14
CA THR A 131 10.16 15.69 -8.12
C THR A 131 10.74 15.14 -6.82
N THR A 132 9.90 14.79 -5.85
CA THR A 132 10.37 14.27 -4.57
C THR A 132 10.88 12.85 -4.75
N THR A 133 12.15 12.60 -4.46
CA THR A 133 12.79 11.28 -4.55
C THR A 133 12.36 10.37 -3.38
N VAL A 134 11.07 10.11 -3.24
CA VAL A 134 10.56 9.07 -2.35
C VAL A 134 10.18 7.90 -3.23
N ASN A 135 11.09 6.92 -3.31
CA ASN A 135 10.81 5.62 -3.91
C ASN A 135 11.55 4.61 -3.04
N ARG A 136 10.88 4.19 -1.97
CA ARG A 136 11.50 3.36 -0.92
C ARG A 136 10.45 2.68 -0.07
N ASP A 137 10.91 1.65 0.62
CA ASP A 137 10.15 1.03 1.69
C ASP A 137 10.05 1.96 2.91
N ALA A 138 8.96 1.80 3.66
CA ALA A 138 8.75 2.48 4.93
C ALA A 138 9.75 1.98 5.99
N SER A 139 10.20 2.86 6.87
CA SER A 139 10.96 2.48 8.06
C SER A 139 10.04 1.79 9.07
N ALA A 140 10.62 1.08 10.05
CA ALA A 140 9.86 0.48 11.15
C ALA A 140 9.03 1.52 11.92
N ASP A 141 9.59 2.71 12.16
CA ASP A 141 8.90 3.81 12.83
C ASP A 141 7.72 4.34 12.01
N GLU A 142 7.85 4.42 10.67
CA GLU A 142 6.75 4.84 9.79
C GLU A 142 5.64 3.78 9.76
N LEU A 143 5.99 2.50 9.76
CA LEU A 143 5.02 1.41 9.85
C LEU A 143 4.22 1.47 11.15
N GLN A 144 4.90 1.71 12.28
CA GLN A 144 4.26 1.74 13.60
C GLN A 144 3.45 3.02 13.84
N ASN A 145 3.97 4.19 13.45
CA ASN A 145 3.39 5.47 13.86
C ASN A 145 2.50 6.12 12.80
N ASN A 146 2.67 5.79 11.51
CA ASN A 146 1.95 6.46 10.42
C ASN A 146 0.99 5.52 9.69
N LEU A 147 1.33 4.24 9.55
CA LEU A 147 0.57 3.29 8.73
C LEU A 147 -0.25 2.31 9.57
N THR A 148 0.20 1.98 10.78
CA THR A 148 -0.59 1.23 11.75
C THR A 148 -1.59 2.16 12.40
N GLY A 149 -2.87 1.82 12.32
CA GLY A 149 -3.92 2.72 12.76
C GLY A 149 -5.26 2.06 12.96
N LYS A 150 -6.09 2.72 13.78
CA LYS A 150 -7.47 2.32 14.02
C LYS A 150 -8.39 2.92 12.96
N TYR A 151 -9.36 2.14 12.52
CA TYR A 151 -10.37 2.51 11.55
C TYR A 151 -11.74 2.12 12.09
N TYR A 152 -12.72 2.98 11.84
CA TYR A 152 -14.13 2.69 12.09
C TYR A 152 -14.83 2.50 10.76
N TYR A 153 -15.77 1.56 10.73
CA TYR A 153 -16.50 1.26 9.51
C TYR A 153 -17.99 1.09 9.75
N LYS A 154 -18.75 1.28 8.66
CA LYS A 154 -20.20 1.07 8.61
C LYS A 154 -20.63 0.72 7.19
N MET A 155 -21.50 -0.26 7.05
CA MET A 155 -22.17 -0.60 5.81
C MET A 155 -23.38 0.32 5.59
N GLU A 156 -23.47 0.91 4.41
CA GLU A 156 -24.60 1.73 3.96
C GLU A 156 -25.08 1.21 2.60
N GLY A 157 -25.99 0.24 2.64
CA GLY A 157 -26.35 -0.54 1.46
C GLY A 157 -25.18 -1.40 1.00
N GLU A 158 -24.73 -1.21 -0.24
CA GLU A 158 -23.59 -1.92 -0.83
C GLU A 158 -22.25 -1.20 -0.56
N TRP A 159 -22.28 -0.02 0.05
CA TRP A 159 -21.11 0.81 0.30
C TRP A 159 -20.53 0.55 1.69
N LEU A 160 -19.21 0.34 1.76
CA LEU A 160 -18.46 0.32 3.00
C LEU A 160 -17.92 1.72 3.29
N ARG A 161 -18.42 2.37 4.34
CA ARG A 161 -17.89 3.64 4.84
C ARG A 161 -16.74 3.34 5.78
N ILE A 162 -15.58 3.98 5.60
CA ILE A 162 -14.41 3.84 6.48
C ILE A 162 -13.89 5.23 6.87
N ASN A 163 -13.58 5.39 8.17
CA ASN A 163 -12.94 6.58 8.72
C ASN A 163 -11.74 6.21 9.60
N PRO A 164 -10.54 6.77 9.37
CA PRO A 164 -9.40 6.57 10.26
C PRO A 164 -9.58 7.33 11.58
N GLY A 165 -9.25 6.69 12.70
CA GLY A 165 -9.12 7.31 14.02
C GLY A 165 -10.43 7.62 14.77
N GLU A 166 -11.54 7.77 14.06
CA GLU A 166 -12.82 8.23 14.64
C GLU A 166 -14.02 7.50 14.03
N PRO A 167 -15.19 7.46 14.72
CA PRO A 167 -16.42 6.89 14.17
C PRO A 167 -16.79 7.43 12.79
N VAL A 168 -17.53 6.63 12.02
CA VAL A 168 -18.02 7.01 10.69
C VAL A 168 -18.90 8.26 10.77
N ASN A 169 -18.66 9.19 9.85
CA ASN A 169 -19.32 10.48 9.72
C ASN A 169 -19.52 10.85 8.23
N GLU A 170 -20.01 12.06 7.97
CA GLU A 170 -20.31 12.55 6.62
C GLU A 170 -19.08 12.63 5.69
N TYR A 171 -17.87 12.83 6.26
CA TYR A 171 -16.60 12.92 5.53
C TYR A 171 -15.91 11.56 5.33
N SER A 172 -16.49 10.48 5.86
CA SER A 172 -15.92 9.13 5.72
C SER A 172 -15.84 8.72 4.26
N SER A 173 -14.75 8.04 3.90
CA SER A 173 -14.56 7.55 2.53
C SER A 173 -15.54 6.40 2.26
N SER A 174 -16.18 6.40 1.09
CA SER A 174 -17.09 5.32 0.65
C SER A 174 -16.36 4.39 -0.30
N PHE A 175 -16.44 3.10 -0.03
CA PHE A 175 -15.81 2.06 -0.82
C PHE A 175 -16.88 1.14 -1.41
N GLU A 176 -16.70 0.80 -2.68
CA GLU A 176 -17.46 -0.24 -3.37
C GLU A 176 -16.65 -1.53 -3.36
N GLN A 177 -17.33 -2.67 -3.27
CA GLN A 177 -16.66 -3.95 -3.42
C GLN A 177 -16.30 -4.18 -4.90
N ILE A 178 -15.06 -4.57 -5.17
CA ILE A 178 -14.57 -4.88 -6.51
C ILE A 178 -14.08 -6.33 -6.59
N ASN A 179 -14.12 -6.91 -7.79
CA ASN A 179 -13.75 -8.30 -8.05
C ASN A 179 -12.22 -8.48 -8.12
#